data_AF-A0A957RKS4-F1
#
_entry.id   AF-A0A957RKS4-F1
#
_cell.length_a   1.000
_cell.length_b   1.000
_cell.length_c   1.000
_cell.angle_alpha   90.00
_cell.angle_beta   90.00
_cell.angle_gamma   90.00
#
_symmetry.space_group_name_H-M   'P 1'
#
loop_
_entity.id
_entity.type
_entity.pdbx_description
1 polymer ?
#
loop_
_entity_poly.entity_id
_entity_poly.type
_entity_poly.pdbx_seq_one_letter_code
_entity_poly.pdbx_strand_id
1 'polypeptide(L)'
;DSASMIEIRLLPAPIAYGTLDDQDSAAVLLAESGGGSGTFIVLAVVQAPEGTPVNVANAPLGDRVQVQSLAIADNQITVEMLAQGPDDPMCCPSQQTTQVYELQGDTLALVDETTSSTESGSSASTL
;
A
#
# COMPACT_ATOMS: atom_id res chain seq x y z
N ASP A 1 24.75 -17.05 -16.59
CA ASP A 1 23.43 -16.77 -17.16
C ASP A 1 22.51 -16.53 -15.98
N SER A 2 22.33 -15.27 -15.60
CA SER A 2 21.49 -14.90 -14.45
C SER A 2 20.52 -13.86 -14.98
N ALA A 3 19.46 -14.33 -15.62
CA ALA A 3 18.34 -13.48 -15.93
C ALA A 3 17.65 -13.13 -14.61
N SER A 4 17.66 -11.84 -14.24
CA SER A 4 16.80 -11.30 -13.20
C SER A 4 15.35 -11.55 -13.64
N MET A 5 14.68 -12.51 -13.00
CA MET A 5 13.25 -12.74 -13.23
C MET A 5 12.48 -11.58 -12.60
N ILE A 6 11.62 -10.94 -13.39
CA ILE A 6 10.60 -10.06 -12.84
C ILE A 6 9.43 -10.94 -12.41
N GLU A 7 9.13 -10.92 -11.13
CA GLU A 7 8.00 -11.62 -10.54
C GLU A 7 6.98 -10.60 -10.03
N ILE A 8 5.73 -10.75 -10.45
CA ILE A 8 4.59 -9.98 -9.95
C ILE A 8 3.59 -10.97 -9.37
N ARG A 9 3.20 -10.76 -8.12
CA ARG A 9 2.26 -11.63 -7.40
C ARG A 9 1.10 -10.82 -6.84
N LEU A 10 -0.12 -11.25 -7.15
CA LEU A 10 -1.30 -10.79 -6.43
C LEU A 10 -1.30 -11.36 -5.02
N LEU A 11 -1.37 -10.50 -4.01
CA LEU A 11 -1.48 -10.93 -2.63
C LEU A 11 -2.94 -11.28 -2.31
N PRO A 12 -3.20 -12.36 -1.55
CA PRO A 12 -4.55 -12.83 -1.28
C PRO A 12 -5.32 -11.97 -0.27
N ALA A 13 -4.61 -11.18 0.55
CA ALA A 13 -5.19 -10.31 1.56
C ALA A 13 -4.18 -9.21 1.97
N PRO A 14 -4.68 -8.06 2.49
CA PRO A 14 -6.09 -7.65 2.46
C PRO A 14 -6.57 -7.33 1.03
N ILE A 15 -7.89 -7.40 0.84
CA ILE A 15 -8.60 -6.93 -0.36
C ILE A 15 -9.77 -6.09 0.15
N ALA A 16 -9.99 -4.92 -0.43
CA ALA A 16 -11.15 -4.09 -0.14
C ALA A 16 -12.05 -3.96 -1.37
N TYR A 17 -13.35 -3.91 -1.15
CA TYR A 17 -14.36 -3.67 -2.17
C TYR A 17 -15.16 -2.42 -1.81
N GLY A 18 -15.60 -1.68 -2.82
CA GLY A 18 -16.43 -0.51 -2.66
C GLY A 18 -16.70 0.15 -4.01
N THR A 19 -17.02 1.44 -3.98
CA THR A 19 -17.29 2.23 -5.18
C THR A 19 -16.30 3.39 -5.25
N LEU A 20 -15.69 3.58 -6.41
CA LEU A 20 -14.85 4.73 -6.77
C LEU A 20 -15.36 5.28 -8.10
N ASP A 21 -15.63 6.58 -8.15
CA ASP A 21 -16.18 7.30 -9.31
C ASP A 21 -17.43 6.60 -9.89
N ASP A 22 -18.37 6.24 -9.00
CA ASP A 22 -19.60 5.51 -9.30
C ASP A 22 -19.41 4.11 -9.93
N GLN A 23 -18.19 3.56 -9.89
CA GLN A 23 -17.87 2.23 -10.42
C GLN A 23 -17.50 1.24 -9.30
N ASP A 24 -18.05 0.03 -9.39
CA ASP A 24 -17.66 -1.09 -8.55
C ASP A 24 -16.15 -1.35 -8.69
N SER A 25 -15.48 -1.29 -7.54
CA SER A 25 -14.03 -1.24 -7.45
C SER A 25 -13.51 -2.21 -6.40
N ALA A 26 -12.33 -2.76 -6.66
CA ALA A 26 -11.53 -3.51 -5.70
C ALA A 26 -10.16 -2.87 -5.56
N ALA A 27 -9.71 -2.67 -4.32
CA ALA A 27 -8.34 -2.33 -3.99
C ALA A 27 -7.61 -3.63 -3.60
N VAL A 28 -6.54 -3.95 -4.33
CA VAL A 28 -5.73 -5.15 -4.16
C VAL A 28 -4.26 -4.79 -4.04
N LEU A 29 -3.45 -5.72 -3.57
CA LEU A 29 -2.01 -5.55 -3.41
C LEU A 29 -1.24 -6.46 -4.36
N LEU A 30 -0.25 -5.89 -5.03
CA LEU A 30 0.74 -6.62 -5.82
C LEU A 30 2.08 -6.58 -5.10
N ALA A 31 2.79 -7.71 -5.10
CA ALA A 31 4.18 -7.78 -4.70
C ALA A 31 5.07 -7.95 -5.94
N GLU A 32 6.04 -7.06 -6.10
CA GLU A 32 6.95 -7.01 -7.24
C GLU A 32 8.39 -7.29 -6.80
N SER A 33 9.08 -8.19 -7.51
CA SER A 33 10.51 -8.46 -7.34
C SER A 33 11.22 -8.44 -8.69
N GLY A 34 12.30 -7.66 -8.79
CA GLY A 34 13.11 -7.51 -10.01
C GLY A 34 14.36 -8.40 -10.06
N GLY A 35 14.42 -9.47 -9.26
CA GLY A 35 15.58 -10.38 -9.18
C GLY A 35 16.69 -9.93 -8.21
N GLY A 36 16.44 -8.88 -7.41
CA GLY A 36 17.24 -8.52 -6.23
C GLY A 36 16.66 -9.12 -4.95
N SER A 37 17.00 -8.55 -3.79
CA SER A 37 16.38 -8.94 -2.51
C SER A 37 15.11 -8.15 -2.18
N GLY A 38 14.88 -7.00 -2.84
CA GLY A 38 13.71 -6.15 -2.58
C GLY A 38 12.38 -6.81 -2.95
N THR A 39 11.32 -6.44 -2.26
CA THR A 39 9.95 -6.84 -2.60
C THR A 39 9.06 -5.63 -2.40
N PHE A 40 8.68 -5.01 -3.51
CA PHE A 40 7.90 -3.77 -3.49
C PHE A 40 6.42 -4.11 -3.47
N ILE A 41 5.68 -3.47 -2.56
CA ILE A 41 4.23 -3.59 -2.52
C ILE A 41 3.62 -2.42 -3.29
N VAL A 42 2.65 -2.74 -4.13
CA VAL A 42 1.92 -1.80 -4.97
C VAL A 42 0.44 -1.93 -4.67
N LEU A 43 -0.21 -0.81 -4.38
CA LEU A 43 -1.66 -0.70 -4.37
C LEU A 43 -2.16 -0.67 -5.81
N ALA A 44 -3.13 -1.51 -6.13
CA ALA A 44 -3.77 -1.56 -7.43
C ALA A 44 -5.28 -1.43 -7.28
N VAL A 45 -5.89 -0.59 -8.12
CA VAL A 45 -7.35 -0.52 -8.26
C VAL A 45 -7.79 -1.27 -9.48
N VAL A 46 -8.75 -2.17 -9.29
CA VAL A 46 -9.43 -2.91 -10.34
C VAL A 46 -10.88 -2.47 -10.36
N GLN A 47 -11.36 -1.99 -11.50
CA GLN A 47 -12.77 -1.70 -11.73
C GLN A 47 -13.38 -2.76 -12.63
N ALA A 48 -14.69 -2.97 -12.52
CA ALA A 48 -15.41 -3.92 -13.37
C ALA A 48 -16.46 -3.23 -14.27
N PRO A 49 -16.07 -2.32 -15.18
CA PRO A 49 -17.02 -1.74 -16.12
C PRO A 49 -17.68 -2.86 -16.94
N GLU A 50 -19.02 -2.85 -16.99
CA GLU A 50 -19.81 -3.90 -17.65
C GLU A 50 -19.46 -5.33 -17.15
N GLY A 51 -18.99 -5.47 -15.91
CA GLY A 51 -18.64 -6.74 -15.28
C GLY A 51 -17.28 -7.33 -15.71
N THR A 52 -16.47 -6.61 -16.48
CA THR A 52 -15.12 -7.07 -16.88
C THR A 52 -14.05 -6.41 -16.01
N PRO A 53 -13.32 -7.15 -15.16
CA PRO A 53 -12.27 -6.56 -14.31
C PRO A 53 -11.10 -6.00 -15.12
N VAL A 54 -10.74 -4.75 -14.88
CA VAL A 54 -9.62 -4.02 -15.49
C VAL A 54 -8.84 -3.31 -14.40
N ASN A 55 -7.51 -3.45 -14.41
CA ASN A 55 -6.63 -2.62 -13.57
C ASN A 55 -6.61 -1.19 -14.15
N VAL A 56 -7.08 -0.22 -13.35
CA VAL A 56 -7.25 1.18 -13.82
C VAL A 56 -6.19 2.13 -13.28
N ALA A 57 -5.58 1.82 -12.13
CA ALA A 57 -4.56 2.65 -11.53
C ALA A 57 -3.70 1.85 -10.53
N ASN A 58 -2.50 2.34 -10.28
CA ASN A 58 -1.56 1.80 -9.30
C ASN A 58 -0.84 2.91 -8.52
N ALA A 59 -0.42 2.60 -7.30
CA ALA A 59 0.45 3.44 -6.47
C ALA A 59 1.48 2.58 -5.74
N PRO A 60 2.77 2.97 -5.75
CA PRO A 60 3.78 2.29 -4.95
C PRO A 60 3.56 2.59 -3.46
N LEU A 61 3.53 1.55 -2.63
CA LEU A 61 3.45 1.67 -1.16
C LEU A 61 4.84 1.61 -0.52
N GLY A 62 5.79 0.88 -1.12
CA GLY A 62 7.19 0.83 -0.69
C GLY A 62 7.79 -0.56 -0.66
N ASP A 63 9.05 -0.67 -0.22
CA ASP A 63 9.76 -1.95 -0.07
C ASP A 63 9.36 -2.63 1.25
N ARG A 64 8.90 -3.88 1.15
CA ARG A 64 8.53 -4.79 2.26
C ARG A 64 7.58 -4.18 3.29
N VAL A 65 6.71 -3.26 2.87
CA VAL A 65 5.66 -2.75 3.76
C VAL A 65 4.70 -3.88 4.13
N GLN A 66 4.19 -3.85 5.36
CA GLN A 66 3.18 -4.80 5.83
C GLN A 66 1.83 -4.09 5.86
N VAL A 67 1.03 -4.28 4.82
CA VAL A 67 -0.32 -3.72 4.77
C VAL A 67 -1.23 -4.50 5.72
N GLN A 68 -1.72 -3.80 6.74
CA GLN A 68 -2.56 -4.36 7.80
C GLN A 68 -4.03 -4.27 7.44
N SER A 69 -4.46 -3.17 6.80
CA SER A 69 -5.83 -2.96 6.38
C SER A 69 -5.93 -2.20 5.05
N LEU A 70 -7.02 -2.46 4.35
CA LEU A 70 -7.46 -1.72 3.17
C LEU A 70 -8.95 -1.43 3.31
N ALA A 71 -9.35 -0.22 2.94
CA ALA A 71 -10.76 0.16 2.88
C ALA A 71 -11.03 1.03 1.65
N ILE A 72 -12.24 0.92 1.10
CA ILE A 72 -12.79 1.85 0.13
C ILE A 72 -14.04 2.46 0.76
N ALA A 73 -14.03 3.78 0.96
CA ALA A 73 -15.15 4.55 1.50
C ALA A 73 -15.04 6.00 1.03
N ASP A 74 -16.17 6.69 0.87
CA ASP A 74 -16.22 8.13 0.55
C ASP A 74 -15.32 8.54 -0.63
N ASN A 75 -15.36 7.74 -1.71
CA ASN A 75 -14.55 7.88 -2.93
C ASN A 75 -13.02 7.83 -2.72
N GLN A 76 -12.58 7.27 -1.60
CA GLN A 76 -11.19 7.20 -1.19
C GLN A 76 -10.79 5.78 -0.82
N ILE A 77 -9.49 5.51 -0.92
CA ILE A 77 -8.86 4.26 -0.50
C ILE A 77 -7.97 4.57 0.69
N THR A 78 -8.23 3.93 1.83
CA THR A 78 -7.36 4.03 3.01
C THR A 78 -6.49 2.79 3.10
N VAL A 79 -5.19 3.00 3.27
CA VAL A 79 -4.18 1.96 3.47
C VAL A 79 -3.53 2.16 4.83
N GLU A 80 -3.65 1.18 5.73
CA GLU A 80 -2.88 1.18 6.98
C GLU A 80 -1.78 0.12 6.88
N MET A 81 -0.55 0.51 7.17
CA MET A 81 0.61 -0.35 6.98
C MET A 81 1.73 -0.08 7.99
N LEU A 82 2.62 -1.07 8.14
CA LEU A 82 3.96 -0.83 8.69
C LEU A 82 4.93 -0.59 7.55
N ALA A 83 5.55 0.59 7.55
CA ALA A 83 6.62 0.99 6.65
C ALA A 83 7.99 0.93 7.35
N GLN A 84 9.06 1.04 6.55
CA GLN A 84 10.43 1.12 7.07
C GLN A 84 10.64 2.47 7.74
N GLY A 85 10.93 2.44 9.04
CA GLY A 85 11.46 3.58 9.77
C GLY A 85 12.94 3.83 9.48
N PRO A 86 13.49 4.99 9.89
CA PRO A 86 14.88 5.36 9.62
C PRO A 86 15.90 4.44 10.32
N ASP A 87 15.51 3.85 11.44
CA ASP A 87 16.37 2.97 12.26
C ASP A 87 16.02 1.47 12.10
N ASP A 88 15.05 1.14 11.25
CA ASP A 88 14.61 -0.24 11.06
C ASP A 88 15.63 -1.04 10.25
N PRO A 89 15.92 -2.30 10.65
CA PRO A 89 16.51 -3.26 9.75
C PRO A 89 15.54 -3.58 8.61
N MET A 90 16.06 -3.80 7.41
CA MET A 90 15.28 -4.11 6.20
C MET A 90 14.36 -5.36 6.29
N CYS A 91 14.44 -6.16 7.36
CA CYS A 91 13.54 -7.29 7.60
C CYS A 91 12.24 -6.90 8.31
N CYS A 92 12.24 -5.76 8.99
CA CYS A 92 11.45 -5.60 10.20
C CYS A 92 10.89 -4.16 10.28
N PRO A 93 9.96 -3.78 9.38
CA PRO A 93 9.33 -2.46 9.41
C PRO A 93 8.55 -2.26 10.71
N SER A 94 8.63 -1.06 11.29
CA SER A 94 8.01 -0.70 12.56
C SER A 94 7.20 0.60 12.51
N GLN A 95 7.35 1.41 11.46
CA GLN A 95 6.72 2.71 11.37
C GLN A 95 5.25 2.56 10.94
N GLN A 96 4.31 2.94 11.81
CA GLN A 96 2.88 2.89 11.49
C GLN A 96 2.53 4.06 10.56
N THR A 97 2.06 3.75 9.36
CA THR A 97 1.70 4.72 8.33
C THR A 97 0.29 4.45 7.83
N THR A 98 -0.49 5.51 7.71
CA THR A 98 -1.79 5.53 7.04
C THR A 98 -1.71 6.44 5.83
N GLN A 99 -2.02 5.92 4.65
CA GLN A 99 -2.11 6.68 3.41
C GLN A 99 -3.55 6.67 2.90
N VAL A 100 -4.01 7.81 2.38
CA VAL A 100 -5.32 7.96 1.76
C VAL A 100 -5.15 8.37 0.32
N TYR A 101 -5.78 7.62 -0.59
CA TYR A 101 -5.71 7.85 -2.02
C TYR A 101 -7.07 8.17 -2.61
N GLU A 102 -7.08 9.08 -3.58
CA GLU A 102 -8.21 9.31 -4.49
C GLU A 102 -7.87 8.77 -5.89
N LEU A 103 -8.85 8.15 -6.55
CA LEU A 103 -8.74 7.83 -7.97
C LEU A 103 -8.97 9.13 -8.77
N GLN A 104 -7.98 9.51 -9.58
CA GLN A 104 -8.04 10.70 -10.42
C GLN A 104 -7.69 10.29 -11.85
N GLY A 105 -8.72 9.96 -12.63
CA GLY A 105 -8.55 9.40 -13.96
C GLY A 105 -7.90 8.00 -13.90
N ASP A 106 -6.68 7.88 -14.43
CA ASP A 106 -5.88 6.66 -14.45
C ASP A 106 -4.76 6.64 -13.38
N THR A 107 -4.85 7.54 -12.39
CA THR A 107 -3.84 7.70 -11.34
C THR A 107 -4.44 7.59 -9.94
N LEU A 108 -3.65 7.10 -8.98
CA LEU A 108 -3.96 7.18 -7.56
C LEU A 108 -3.19 8.36 -6.96
N ALA A 109 -3.92 9.42 -6.63
CA ALA A 109 -3.35 10.59 -5.97
C ALA A 109 -3.32 10.38 -4.47
N LEU A 110 -2.14 10.47 -3.84
CA LEU A 110 -2.02 10.50 -2.39
C LEU A 110 -2.54 11.85 -1.87
N VAL A 111 -3.65 11.83 -1.14
CA VAL A 111 -4.32 13.03 -0.64
C VAL A 111 -4.09 13.28 0.85
N ASP A 112 -3.75 12.22 1.61
CA ASP A 112 -3.33 12.34 3.00
C ASP A 112 -2.32 11.23 3.36
N GLU A 113 -1.39 11.56 4.24
CA GLU A 113 -0.47 10.61 4.84
C GLU A 113 -0.20 11.00 6.30
N THR A 114 -0.47 10.07 7.21
CA THR A 114 -0.12 10.21 8.61
C THR A 114 0.82 9.08 9.01
N THR A 115 1.94 9.44 9.62
CA THR A 115 2.94 8.49 10.07
C THR A 115 3.22 8.71 11.55
N SER A 116 3.14 7.64 12.35
CA SER A 116 3.52 7.63 13.76
C SER A 116 4.84 6.90 13.94
N SER A 117 5.88 7.63 14.33
CA SER A 117 7.05 7.03 14.95
C SER A 117 6.69 6.70 16.40
N THR A 118 6.80 5.44 16.80
CA THR A 118 6.87 5.11 18.23
C THR A 118 8.22 5.62 18.72
N GLU A 119 8.33 6.92 18.98
CA GLU A 119 9.38 7.44 19.85
C GLU A 119 9.16 6.79 21.22
N SER A 120 10.08 5.91 21.60
CA SER A 120 10.16 5.39 22.96
C SER A 120 10.33 6.59 23.90
N GLY A 121 9.24 6.99 24.55
CA GLY A 121 9.24 8.07 25.52
C GLY A 121 10.21 7.77 26.66
N SER A 122 11.31 8.51 26.74
CA SER A 122 12.10 8.67 27.95
C SER A 122 11.94 10.10 28.44
N SER A 123 10.80 10.38 29.08
CA SER A 123 10.68 11.54 29.97
C SER A 123 11.41 11.21 31.27
N ALA A 124 12.72 11.41 31.30
CA ALA A 124 13.46 11.54 32.55
C ALA A 124 13.41 13.02 32.98
N SER A 125 12.29 13.43 33.59
CA SER A 125 12.25 14.62 34.43
C SER A 125 12.39 14.16 35.88
N THR A 126 13.60 14.27 36.41
CA THR A 126 13.84 14.12 37.86
C THR A 126 14.40 15.45 38.36
N LEU A 127 13.71 15.96 39.37
CA LEU A 127 13.99 17.15 40.19
C LEU A 127 15.35 17.09 40.88
#